data_AF-A0A7S0ZNB4-F1
#
_entry.id   AF-A0A7S0ZNB4-F1
#
_cell.length_a   1.000
_cell.length_b   1.000
_cell.length_c   1.000
_cell.angle_alpha   90.00
_cell.angle_beta   90.00
_cell.angle_gamma   90.00
#
_symmetry.space_group_name_H-M   'P 1'
#
loop_
_entity.id
_entity.type
_entity.pdbx_description
1 polymer ?
#
loop_
_entity_poly.entity_id
_entity_poly.type
_entity_poly.pdbx_seq_one_letter_code
_entity_poly.pdbx_strand_id
1 'polypeptide(L)'
;FLVTWEPITTFSRADRRGTFTKPENLSVWHIAARPQFEEFDVEIVKDGKSKLGVNVDNLDGQSGLLIRRVDPGLLFNHNASASECSTISPGDKILSVNGTGPTAQAMTEEIQCAQTLRLRVCRGSAWRATITTRFFTPSLSPLRWPPVLWGNDEVYAFRSVTNEVQILDGTTLKLLRRLQIDNVLQTSVTPTMSRNCPTLLAAFCPATTTASPAMVRLFRDFGKAGENKVLQQPFMTKAFFSAAAWVTMRWDGMGTDLLVLVHSSELSDADMEGRTLHGQGGNGLFLLRTDEVNEPIASLYGTDGVIFDVQWCPDERAEMKSLVVLEGPQPAMVSIVSYRRGKGELNKINLGRFGVRNCLRWDGHGRSFCLRVQSLRGAGVSSEAD
;
A
#
# COMPACT_ATOMS: atom_id res chain seq x y z
N PHE A 1 4.44 -6.27 5.08
CA PHE A 1 5.84 -5.90 4.83
C PHE A 1 6.08 -4.45 5.25
N LEU A 2 7.32 -4.07 5.60
CA LEU A 2 7.74 -2.67 5.77
C LEU A 2 8.67 -2.29 4.61
N VAL A 3 8.45 -1.15 3.97
CA VAL A 3 9.32 -0.61 2.92
C VAL A 3 10.19 0.50 3.51
N THR A 4 11.51 0.38 3.41
CA THR A 4 12.47 1.42 3.83
C THR A 4 13.41 1.78 2.68
N TRP A 5 14.01 2.98 2.72
CA TRP A 5 15.11 3.35 1.83
C TRP A 5 16.33 3.84 2.55
N GLU A 6 17.45 3.63 1.87
CA GLU A 6 18.70 4.32 2.13
C GLU A 6 19.24 4.89 0.81
N PRO A 7 19.69 6.16 0.78
CA PRO A 7 20.46 6.68 -0.33
C PRO A 7 21.77 5.89 -0.44
N ILE A 8 22.17 5.44 -1.65
CA ILE A 8 23.46 4.76 -1.82
C ILE A 8 24.58 5.82 -1.75
N THR A 9 25.10 6.10 -0.55
CA THR A 9 26.27 6.97 -0.41
C THR A 9 27.59 6.22 -0.54
N THR A 10 27.61 4.88 -0.45
CA THR A 10 28.87 4.11 -0.38
C THR A 10 28.73 2.68 -0.93
N PHE A 11 28.92 2.52 -2.25
CA PHE A 11 29.38 1.25 -2.82
C PHE A 11 30.52 1.52 -3.81
N SER A 12 31.76 1.34 -3.35
CA SER A 12 32.94 1.28 -4.21
C SER A 12 33.06 -0.12 -4.81
N ARG A 13 32.37 -0.38 -5.93
CA ARG A 13 32.71 -1.53 -6.76
C ARG A 13 32.85 -1.10 -8.21
N ALA A 14 34.10 -0.84 -8.58
CA ALA A 14 34.51 -0.58 -9.95
C ALA A 14 34.25 -1.83 -10.80
N ASP A 15 33.25 -1.75 -11.67
CA ASP A 15 33.14 -2.70 -12.79
C ASP A 15 33.90 -2.13 -13.99
N ARG A 16 34.70 -2.97 -14.65
CA ARG A 16 35.71 -2.58 -15.67
C ARG A 16 35.12 -2.27 -17.04
N ARG A 17 33.84 -1.95 -17.14
CA ARG A 17 33.19 -1.59 -18.41
C ARG A 17 32.47 -0.27 -18.23
N GLY A 18 33.21 0.81 -18.52
CA GLY A 18 32.78 2.19 -18.36
C GLY A 18 31.46 2.49 -19.05
N THR A 19 30.40 2.54 -18.26
CA THR A 19 29.24 3.43 -18.43
C THR A 19 28.70 3.71 -17.02
N PHE A 20 29.01 4.89 -16.48
CA PHE A 20 28.57 5.28 -15.14
C PHE A 20 27.22 5.98 -15.23
N THR A 21 26.14 5.36 -14.74
CA THR A 21 25.15 6.14 -13.99
C THR A 21 25.82 6.47 -12.66
N LYS A 22 25.99 7.76 -12.37
CA LYS A 22 26.64 8.18 -11.12
C LYS A 22 25.90 7.55 -9.92
N PRO A 23 26.63 6.95 -8.95
CA PRO A 23 26.03 6.26 -7.81
C PRO A 23 25.16 7.16 -6.92
N GLU A 24 25.35 8.48 -6.98
CA GLU A 24 24.55 9.49 -6.27
C GLU A 24 23.04 9.51 -6.62
N ASN A 25 22.62 8.86 -7.71
CA ASN A 25 21.21 8.79 -8.12
C ASN A 25 20.55 7.43 -7.86
N LEU A 26 21.26 6.46 -7.28
CA LEU A 26 20.72 5.14 -7.04
C LEU A 26 20.16 5.06 -5.62
N SER A 27 18.89 4.66 -5.50
CA SER A 27 18.26 4.34 -4.22
C SER A 27 18.09 2.84 -4.11
N VAL A 28 18.53 2.26 -2.98
CA VAL A 28 18.21 0.88 -2.60
C VAL A 28 17.05 0.91 -1.63
N TRP A 29 16.05 0.09 -1.92
CA TRP A 29 14.90 -0.09 -1.07
C TRP A 29 14.93 -1.49 -0.49
N HIS A 30 14.61 -1.58 0.80
CA HIS A 30 14.49 -2.83 1.50
C HIS A 30 13.02 -3.12 1.77
N ILE A 31 12.63 -4.34 1.46
CA ILE A 31 11.36 -4.86 1.93
C ILE A 31 11.68 -5.81 3.09
N ALA A 32 11.21 -5.43 4.27
CA ALA A 32 11.32 -6.23 5.47
C ALA A 32 10.02 -7.01 5.70
N ALA A 33 10.14 -8.33 5.79
CA ALA A 33 9.09 -9.17 6.34
C ALA A 33 9.14 -9.09 7.86
N ARG A 34 7.98 -9.21 8.52
CA ARG A 34 7.99 -9.64 9.92
C ARG A 34 8.49 -11.08 9.95
N PRO A 35 9.39 -11.45 10.86
CA PRO A 35 9.74 -12.85 11.03
C PRO A 35 8.44 -13.63 11.29
N GLN A 36 8.30 -14.79 10.65
CA GLN A 36 7.29 -15.76 11.08
C GLN A 36 7.59 -16.11 12.53
N PHE A 37 6.53 -16.28 13.33
CA PHE A 37 6.65 -16.67 14.72
C PHE A 37 7.39 -18.01 14.80
N GLU A 38 8.65 -17.99 15.23
CA GLU A 38 9.40 -19.22 15.49
C GLU A 38 8.90 -19.78 16.82
N GLU A 39 8.16 -20.89 16.72
CA GLU A 39 7.74 -21.68 17.88
C GLU A 39 8.81 -22.73 18.19
N PHE A 40 9.13 -22.87 19.48
CA PHE A 40 10.04 -23.89 19.97
C PHE A 40 9.57 -24.40 21.33
N ASP A 41 9.88 -25.66 21.62
CA ASP A 41 9.51 -26.30 22.89
C ASP A 41 10.72 -26.31 23.84
N VAL A 42 10.45 -26.04 25.12
CA VAL A 42 11.45 -26.06 26.19
C VAL A 42 10.93 -26.91 27.35
N GLU A 43 11.75 -27.84 27.83
CA GLU A 43 11.43 -28.70 28.97
C GLU A 43 12.25 -28.30 30.19
N ILE A 44 11.56 -27.98 31.30
CA ILE A 44 12.18 -27.56 32.56
C ILE A 44 11.69 -28.46 33.68
N VAL A 45 12.61 -29.06 34.43
CA VAL A 45 12.29 -29.89 35.59
C VAL A 45 12.50 -29.06 36.85
N LYS A 46 11.47 -28.96 37.70
CA LYS A 46 11.58 -28.32 39.01
C LYS A 46 12.42 -29.19 39.93
N ASP A 47 13.23 -28.56 40.77
CA ASP A 47 14.01 -29.20 41.83
C ASP A 47 13.31 -29.12 43.21
N GLY A 48 12.12 -28.49 43.26
CA GLY A 48 11.34 -28.25 44.47
C GLY A 48 11.91 -27.17 45.41
N LYS A 49 13.05 -26.55 45.07
CA LYS A 49 13.76 -25.57 45.92
C LYS A 49 13.92 -24.21 45.22
N SER A 50 14.16 -24.23 43.92
CA SER A 50 14.39 -23.07 43.08
C SER A 50 13.09 -22.56 42.48
N LYS A 51 12.94 -21.23 42.41
CA LYS A 51 11.84 -20.59 41.68
C LYS A 51 12.07 -20.71 40.17
N LEU A 52 11.00 -20.63 39.37
CA LEU A 52 11.12 -20.64 37.90
C LEU A 52 11.99 -19.47 37.39
N GLY A 53 11.90 -18.30 38.02
CA GLY A 53 12.73 -17.13 37.68
C GLY A 53 12.24 -16.40 36.42
N VAL A 54 10.93 -16.19 36.28
CA VAL A 54 10.37 -15.48 35.12
C VAL A 54 9.30 -14.49 35.56
N ASN A 55 9.33 -13.29 34.99
CA ASN A 55 8.30 -12.29 35.15
C ASN A 55 7.45 -12.25 33.88
N VAL A 56 6.18 -12.65 34.00
CA VAL A 56 5.23 -12.74 32.89
C VAL A 56 4.12 -11.72 33.01
N ASP A 57 3.57 -11.33 31.86
CA ASP A 57 2.49 -10.38 31.74
C ASP A 57 1.39 -10.89 30.79
N ASN A 58 0.17 -10.41 31.00
CA ASN A 58 -1.05 -10.80 30.27
C ASN A 58 -1.80 -9.56 29.71
N LEU A 59 -1.12 -8.42 29.55
CA LEU A 59 -1.77 -7.13 29.22
C LEU A 59 -2.41 -7.06 27.83
N ASP A 60 -2.05 -7.94 26.90
CA ASP A 60 -2.55 -7.88 25.52
C ASP A 60 -3.86 -8.64 25.30
N GLY A 61 -4.33 -9.42 26.29
CA GLY A 61 -5.57 -10.22 26.17
C GLY A 61 -5.55 -11.22 25.00
N GLN A 62 -4.38 -11.40 24.39
CA GLN A 62 -4.11 -12.27 23.27
C GLN A 62 -3.43 -13.53 23.81
N SER A 63 -3.73 -14.67 23.19
CA SER A 63 -3.27 -16.01 23.56
C SER A 63 -1.79 -16.08 23.99
N GLY A 64 -1.51 -16.14 25.30
CA GLY A 64 -0.14 -16.37 25.82
C GLY A 64 0.23 -15.60 27.10
N LEU A 65 1.41 -15.91 27.63
CA LEU A 65 2.08 -15.15 28.71
C LEU A 65 3.35 -14.49 28.15
N LEU A 66 3.39 -13.15 28.14
CA LEU A 66 4.53 -12.38 27.65
C LEU A 66 5.64 -12.33 28.70
N ILE A 67 6.86 -12.75 28.35
CA ILE A 67 8.01 -12.70 29.24
C ILE A 67 8.58 -11.28 29.24
N ARG A 68 8.45 -10.57 30.35
CA ARG A 68 9.03 -9.22 30.52
C ARG A 68 10.49 -9.28 30.96
N ARG A 69 10.83 -10.27 31.77
CA ARG A 69 12.16 -10.42 32.36
C ARG A 69 12.42 -11.86 32.76
N VAL A 70 13.67 -12.29 32.59
CA VAL A 70 14.18 -13.55 33.16
C VAL A 70 14.98 -13.19 34.41
N ASP A 71 14.54 -13.69 35.56
CA ASP A 71 15.17 -13.51 36.87
C ASP A 71 15.99 -14.76 37.23
N PRO A 72 16.95 -14.68 38.17
CA PRO A 72 17.68 -15.86 38.64
C PRO A 72 16.72 -16.97 39.10
N GLY A 73 16.89 -18.19 38.56
CA GLY A 73 16.00 -19.32 38.79
C GLY A 73 16.24 -20.47 37.80
N LEU A 74 15.29 -21.41 37.75
CA LEU A 74 15.37 -22.58 36.87
C LEU A 74 15.47 -22.20 35.38
N LEU A 75 14.71 -21.19 34.95
CA LEU A 75 14.74 -20.69 33.58
C LEU A 75 16.09 -20.04 33.23
N PHE A 76 16.68 -19.30 34.17
CA PHE A 76 18.01 -18.72 34.02
C PHE A 76 19.09 -19.80 33.89
N ASN A 77 19.01 -20.86 34.71
CA ASN A 77 19.94 -21.98 34.63
C ASN A 77 19.78 -22.79 33.34
N HIS A 78 18.53 -23.00 32.88
CA HIS A 78 18.25 -23.58 31.57
C HIS A 78 18.96 -22.78 30.47
N ASN A 79 18.73 -21.47 30.42
CA ASN A 79 19.32 -20.57 29.44
C ASN A 79 20.86 -20.57 29.42
N ALA A 80 21.51 -20.77 30.57
CA ALA A 80 22.97 -20.84 30.66
C ALA A 80 23.57 -22.09 29.99
N SER A 81 22.77 -23.15 29.84
CA SER A 81 23.17 -24.42 29.22
C SER A 81 22.50 -24.70 27.87
N ALA A 82 21.49 -23.89 27.52
CA ALA A 82 20.72 -24.02 26.29
C ALA A 82 21.49 -23.54 25.05
N SER A 83 21.20 -24.13 23.90
CA SER A 83 21.63 -23.60 22.61
C SER A 83 20.90 -22.29 22.29
N GLU A 84 21.50 -21.41 21.49
CA GLU A 84 20.89 -20.11 21.12
C GLU A 84 19.44 -20.23 20.61
N CYS A 85 19.12 -21.34 19.92
CA CYS A 85 17.78 -21.61 19.39
C CYS A 85 16.73 -21.99 20.46
N SER A 86 17.15 -22.36 21.66
CA SER A 86 16.29 -22.83 22.76
C SER A 86 16.36 -21.97 24.03
N THR A 87 17.19 -20.91 24.01
CA THR A 87 17.27 -19.91 25.07
C THR A 87 16.00 -19.04 25.09
N ILE A 88 15.38 -18.86 26.23
CA ILE A 88 14.18 -18.02 26.40
C ILE A 88 14.59 -16.61 26.80
N SER A 89 14.09 -15.57 26.12
CA SER A 89 14.50 -14.18 26.34
C SER A 89 13.31 -13.25 26.64
N PRO A 90 13.54 -12.08 27.27
CA PRO A 90 12.53 -11.03 27.35
C PRO A 90 11.95 -10.69 25.98
N GLY A 91 10.63 -10.59 25.90
CA GLY A 91 9.86 -10.43 24.67
C GLY A 91 9.18 -11.71 24.19
N ASP A 92 9.72 -12.90 24.55
CA ASP A 92 9.14 -14.19 24.18
C ASP A 92 7.75 -14.40 24.80
N LYS A 93 6.89 -15.16 24.12
CA LYS A 93 5.54 -15.49 24.57
C LYS A 93 5.41 -16.98 24.82
N ILE A 94 4.97 -17.36 26.02
CA ILE A 94 4.60 -18.75 26.32
C ILE A 94 3.17 -18.96 25.80
N LEU A 95 3.01 -19.84 24.82
CA LEU A 95 1.73 -20.15 24.19
C LEU A 95 0.95 -21.25 24.93
N SER A 96 1.68 -22.22 25.50
CA SER A 96 1.10 -23.29 26.32
C SER A 96 2.13 -23.91 27.25
N VAL A 97 1.64 -24.54 28.33
CA VAL A 97 2.43 -25.28 29.31
C VAL A 97 1.85 -26.66 29.46
N ASN A 98 2.61 -27.72 29.17
CA ASN A 98 2.13 -29.11 29.19
C ASN A 98 0.88 -29.36 28.33
N GLY A 99 0.68 -28.56 27.27
CA GLY A 99 -0.53 -28.59 26.44
C GLY A 99 -1.70 -27.76 26.98
N THR A 100 -1.58 -27.18 28.17
CA THR A 100 -2.55 -26.26 28.77
C THR A 100 -2.34 -24.84 28.19
N GLY A 101 -3.38 -24.28 27.57
CA GLY A 101 -3.43 -22.96 26.93
C GLY A 101 -4.77 -22.73 26.23
N PRO A 102 -5.12 -21.51 25.74
CA PRO A 102 -4.32 -20.29 25.70
C PRO A 102 -4.59 -19.30 26.86
N THR A 103 -5.41 -19.65 27.84
CA THR A 103 -5.74 -18.75 28.97
C THR A 103 -4.59 -18.65 29.96
N ALA A 104 -4.17 -17.42 30.27
CA ALA A 104 -3.11 -17.10 31.22
C ALA A 104 -3.30 -17.75 32.61
N GLN A 105 -4.54 -17.84 33.10
CA GLN A 105 -4.86 -18.46 34.40
C GLN A 105 -4.50 -19.94 34.42
N ALA A 106 -5.01 -20.71 33.45
CA ALA A 106 -4.73 -22.14 33.35
C ALA A 106 -3.24 -22.45 33.19
N MET A 107 -2.51 -21.64 32.40
CA MET A 107 -1.06 -21.77 32.29
C MET A 107 -0.34 -21.46 33.61
N THR A 108 -0.79 -20.46 34.37
CA THR A 108 -0.17 -20.08 35.65
C THR A 108 -0.37 -21.16 36.71
N GLU A 109 -1.54 -21.78 36.75
CA GLU A 109 -1.85 -22.91 37.63
C GLU A 109 -1.00 -24.13 37.28
N GLU A 110 -0.90 -24.48 36.00
CA GLU A 110 -0.05 -25.58 35.54
C GLU A 110 1.43 -25.36 35.89
N ILE A 111 1.92 -24.12 35.70
CA ILE A 111 3.27 -23.71 36.09
C ILE A 111 3.49 -23.88 37.60
N GLN A 112 2.46 -23.80 38.44
CA GLN A 112 2.60 -23.99 39.89
C GLN A 112 2.57 -25.47 40.28
N CYS A 113 1.65 -26.25 39.71
CA CYS A 113 1.39 -27.63 40.13
C CYS A 113 2.36 -28.67 39.54
N ALA A 114 2.77 -28.53 38.28
CA ALA A 114 3.52 -29.59 37.59
C ALA A 114 5.00 -29.63 37.98
N GLN A 115 5.57 -30.82 38.12
CA GLN A 115 7.01 -30.99 38.39
C GLN A 115 7.86 -30.77 37.15
N THR A 116 7.36 -31.17 35.98
CA THR A 116 8.00 -30.98 34.67
C THR A 116 7.14 -30.02 33.85
N LEU A 117 7.77 -29.00 33.28
CA LEU A 117 7.12 -27.96 32.50
C LEU A 117 7.61 -28.05 31.05
N ARG A 118 6.72 -28.42 30.13
CA ARG A 118 6.92 -28.33 28.68
C ARG A 118 6.29 -27.06 28.17
N LEU A 119 7.12 -26.04 28.01
CA LEU A 119 6.73 -24.73 27.55
C LEU A 119 6.79 -24.70 26.02
N ARG A 120 5.65 -24.45 25.37
CA ARG A 120 5.66 -24.04 23.96
C ARG A 120 5.83 -22.54 23.91
N VAL A 121 6.97 -22.09 23.41
CA VAL A 121 7.35 -20.68 23.40
C VAL A 121 7.38 -20.18 21.96
N CYS A 122 6.78 -19.02 21.75
CA CYS A 122 6.89 -18.24 20.54
C CYS A 122 7.94 -17.16 20.76
N ARG A 123 8.93 -17.09 19.87
CA ARG A 123 9.93 -16.04 19.91
C ARG A 123 9.27 -14.67 19.87
N GLY A 124 9.61 -13.86 20.84
CA GLY A 124 9.18 -12.49 20.95
C GLY A 124 9.63 -11.74 19.73
N SER A 125 8.72 -10.97 19.14
CA SER A 125 9.08 -10.05 18.08
C SER A 125 9.91 -8.91 18.66
N ALA A 126 11.17 -9.18 19.03
CA ALA A 126 12.22 -8.23 18.70
C ALA A 126 12.00 -7.98 17.21
N TRP A 127 11.68 -6.75 16.82
CA TRP A 127 11.40 -6.38 15.45
C TRP A 127 12.67 -6.56 14.62
N ARG A 128 12.99 -7.81 14.29
CA ARG A 128 14.11 -8.18 13.44
C ARG A 128 13.54 -8.20 12.04
N ALA A 129 13.46 -7.02 11.46
CA ALA A 129 13.19 -6.83 10.06
C ALA A 129 14.30 -7.55 9.27
N THR A 130 14.00 -8.72 8.72
CA THR A 130 14.92 -9.38 7.80
C THR A 130 14.68 -8.83 6.40
N ILE A 131 15.74 -8.28 5.79
CA ILE A 131 15.69 -7.81 4.41
C ILE A 131 15.36 -9.01 3.52
N THR A 132 14.15 -9.01 2.95
CA THR A 132 13.65 -10.09 2.09
C THR A 132 14.20 -9.93 0.67
N THR A 133 14.22 -8.71 0.16
CA THR A 133 14.75 -8.39 -1.16
C THR A 133 15.26 -6.96 -1.23
N ARG A 134 16.07 -6.68 -2.26
CA ARG A 134 16.62 -5.36 -2.57
C ARG A 134 16.30 -5.01 -4.02
N PHE A 135 15.77 -3.82 -4.22
CA PHE A 135 15.53 -3.29 -5.56
C PHE A 135 16.34 -2.02 -5.80
N PHE A 136 16.88 -1.91 -7.00
CA PHE A 136 17.59 -0.72 -7.48
C PHE A 136 16.65 0.13 -8.32
N THR A 137 16.48 1.39 -7.93
CA THR A 137 15.68 2.35 -8.70
C THR A 137 16.54 3.59 -9.00
N PRO A 138 16.70 3.97 -10.28
CA PRO A 138 17.58 5.08 -10.69
C PRO A 138 17.02 6.48 -10.41
N SER A 139 15.73 6.60 -10.10
CA SER A 139 15.13 7.84 -9.58
C SER A 139 13.82 7.53 -8.86
N LEU A 140 13.71 7.99 -7.61
CA LEU A 140 12.44 8.00 -6.91
C LEU A 140 11.67 9.24 -7.35
N SER A 141 10.44 9.07 -7.80
CA SER A 141 9.52 10.18 -8.09
C SER A 141 8.18 9.92 -7.40
N PRO A 142 7.40 10.97 -7.09
CA PRO A 142 6.06 10.79 -6.52
C PRO A 142 5.15 9.94 -7.41
N LEU A 143 5.35 9.99 -8.73
CA LEU A 143 4.59 9.21 -9.72
C LEU A 143 4.92 7.71 -9.69
N ARG A 144 6.06 7.33 -9.11
CA ARG A 144 6.48 5.93 -8.94
C ARG A 144 6.50 5.47 -7.49
N TRP A 145 5.94 6.28 -6.60
CA TRP A 145 5.78 5.94 -5.19
C TRP A 145 4.37 5.40 -4.90
N PRO A 146 4.23 4.27 -4.19
CA PRO A 146 5.30 3.40 -3.70
C PRO A 146 5.93 2.56 -4.85
N PRO A 147 7.21 2.15 -4.72
CA PRO A 147 7.95 1.47 -5.78
C PRO A 147 7.48 0.02 -6.02
N VAL A 148 6.81 -0.57 -5.04
CA VAL A 148 6.18 -1.88 -5.12
C VAL A 148 4.75 -1.74 -4.62
N LEU A 149 3.80 -2.24 -5.41
CA LEU A 149 2.37 -2.23 -5.11
C LEU A 149 1.93 -3.66 -4.85
N TRP A 150 1.22 -3.92 -3.75
CA TRP A 150 0.65 -5.24 -3.49
C TRP A 150 -0.79 -5.28 -3.99
N GLY A 151 -1.18 -6.43 -4.54
CA GLY A 151 -2.60 -6.76 -4.68
C GLY A 151 -3.24 -6.92 -3.30
N ASN A 152 -4.55 -6.74 -3.21
CA ASN A 152 -5.25 -6.87 -1.94
C ASN A 152 -5.16 -8.28 -1.33
N ASP A 153 -5.12 -9.30 -2.18
CA ASP A 153 -4.94 -10.69 -1.75
C ASP A 153 -3.50 -11.01 -1.33
N GLU A 154 -2.57 -10.05 -1.47
CA GLU A 154 -1.13 -10.20 -1.27
C GLU A 154 -0.52 -11.39 -2.03
N VAL A 155 -1.22 -11.93 -3.05
CA VAL A 155 -0.72 -13.02 -3.88
C VAL A 155 0.35 -12.50 -4.83
N TYR A 156 0.15 -11.27 -5.33
CA TYR A 156 1.06 -10.60 -6.24
C TYR A 156 1.56 -9.29 -5.65
N ALA A 157 2.82 -9.00 -5.95
CA ALA A 157 3.38 -7.66 -5.85
C ALA A 157 3.84 -7.19 -7.22
N PHE A 158 3.69 -5.90 -7.50
CA PHE A 158 3.97 -5.28 -8.79
C PHE A 158 5.05 -4.23 -8.62
N ARG A 159 6.10 -4.34 -9.43
CA ARG A 159 7.19 -3.36 -9.46
C ARG A 159 7.30 -2.79 -10.86
N SER A 160 7.09 -1.49 -10.99
CA SER A 160 7.25 -0.79 -12.27
C SER A 160 8.70 -0.36 -12.47
N VAL A 161 9.22 -0.66 -13.65
CA VAL A 161 10.47 -0.10 -14.16
C VAL A 161 10.23 0.41 -15.58
N THR A 162 11.20 1.10 -16.18
CA THR A 162 11.04 1.58 -17.55
C THR A 162 10.76 0.41 -18.50
N ASN A 163 9.71 0.53 -19.30
CA ASN A 163 9.26 -0.43 -20.33
C ASN A 163 8.70 -1.78 -19.83
N GLU A 164 8.67 -2.04 -18.52
CA GLU A 164 8.07 -3.28 -18.01
C GLU A 164 7.49 -3.12 -16.60
N VAL A 165 6.48 -3.92 -16.30
CA VAL A 165 6.03 -4.17 -14.93
C VAL A 165 6.41 -5.59 -14.55
N GLN A 166 7.21 -5.69 -13.50
CA GLN A 166 7.63 -6.95 -12.91
C GLN A 166 6.55 -7.43 -11.96
N ILE A 167 6.02 -8.62 -12.22
CA ILE A 167 5.05 -9.31 -11.36
C ILE A 167 5.86 -10.24 -10.47
N LEU A 168 5.75 -10.03 -9.17
CA LEU A 168 6.46 -10.73 -8.12
C LEU A 168 5.46 -11.55 -7.32
N ASP A 169 5.96 -12.61 -6.70
CA ASP A 169 5.23 -13.34 -5.66
C ASP A 169 5.06 -12.43 -4.45
N GLY A 170 3.84 -12.24 -3.96
CA GLY A 170 3.59 -11.26 -2.91
C GLY A 170 4.22 -11.62 -1.56
N THR A 171 4.57 -12.89 -1.34
CA THR A 171 5.19 -13.38 -0.09
C THR A 171 6.72 -13.45 -0.16
N THR A 172 7.26 -13.98 -1.26
CA THR A 172 8.70 -14.22 -1.43
C THR A 172 9.39 -13.13 -2.24
N LEU A 173 8.61 -12.29 -2.95
CA LEU A 173 9.07 -11.23 -3.85
C LEU A 173 9.97 -11.72 -4.99
N LYS A 174 9.95 -13.03 -5.25
CA LYS A 174 10.61 -13.63 -6.41
C LYS A 174 9.87 -13.19 -7.67
N LEU A 175 10.63 -12.90 -8.71
CA LEU A 175 10.07 -12.56 -10.02
C LEU A 175 9.28 -13.75 -10.56
N LEU A 176 7.98 -13.54 -10.78
CA LEU A 176 7.11 -14.51 -11.43
C LEU A 176 7.11 -14.27 -12.94
N ARG A 177 6.86 -13.03 -13.38
CA ARG A 177 6.77 -12.65 -14.80
C ARG A 177 7.11 -11.19 -15.05
N ARG A 178 7.26 -10.85 -16.33
CA ARG A 178 7.42 -9.48 -16.84
C ARG A 178 6.30 -9.16 -17.80
N LEU A 179 5.59 -8.08 -17.54
CA LEU A 179 4.61 -7.52 -18.45
C LEU A 179 5.28 -6.37 -19.20
N GLN A 180 5.48 -6.54 -20.52
CA GLN A 180 6.09 -5.51 -21.35
C GLN A 180 5.08 -4.37 -21.56
N ILE A 181 5.43 -3.17 -21.10
CA ILE A 181 4.60 -1.97 -21.20
C ILE A 181 5.52 -0.80 -21.52
N ASP A 182 5.53 -0.39 -22.79
CA ASP A 182 6.37 0.71 -23.25
C ASP A 182 6.12 1.98 -22.43
N ASN A 183 7.22 2.57 -21.97
CA ASN A 183 7.27 3.84 -21.28
C ASN A 183 6.31 3.96 -20.08
N VAL A 184 6.13 2.90 -19.28
CA VAL A 184 5.30 2.99 -18.06
C VAL A 184 5.85 4.04 -17.08
N LEU A 185 5.04 5.05 -16.76
CA LEU A 185 5.42 6.14 -15.84
C LEU A 185 4.80 5.95 -14.46
N GLN A 186 3.56 5.48 -14.39
CA GLN A 186 2.82 5.33 -13.14
C GLN A 186 1.93 4.09 -13.19
N THR A 187 1.77 3.42 -12.06
CA THR A 187 0.89 2.26 -11.90
C THR A 187 -0.01 2.41 -10.68
N SER A 188 -1.13 1.71 -10.71
CA SER A 188 -2.06 1.62 -9.58
C SER A 188 -2.69 0.24 -9.57
N VAL A 189 -2.88 -0.32 -8.38
CA VAL A 189 -3.48 -1.65 -8.19
C VAL A 189 -4.79 -1.49 -7.43
N THR A 190 -5.77 -2.34 -7.74
CA THR A 190 -7.08 -2.33 -7.07
C THR A 190 -6.94 -2.52 -5.56
N PRO A 191 -7.61 -1.69 -4.73
CA PRO A 191 -7.55 -1.76 -3.26
C PRO A 191 -8.49 -2.80 -2.65
N THR A 192 -9.20 -3.58 -3.48
CA THR A 192 -10.50 -4.20 -3.18
C THR A 192 -10.62 -4.87 -1.83
N MET A 193 -11.57 -4.47 -0.98
CA MET A 193 -11.80 -5.12 0.33
C MET A 193 -12.40 -6.55 0.26
N SER A 194 -12.82 -7.01 -0.91
CA SER A 194 -13.43 -8.34 -1.13
C SER A 194 -12.40 -9.35 -1.65
N ARG A 195 -12.25 -10.49 -0.96
CA ARG A 195 -11.34 -11.59 -1.37
C ARG A 195 -11.69 -12.22 -2.71
N ASN A 196 -12.90 -11.98 -3.23
CA ASN A 196 -13.40 -12.62 -4.45
C ASN A 196 -13.25 -11.75 -5.70
N CYS A 197 -12.75 -10.52 -5.57
CA CYS A 197 -12.52 -9.65 -6.72
C CYS A 197 -11.11 -9.86 -7.28
N PRO A 198 -10.96 -9.92 -8.61
CA PRO A 198 -9.65 -10.11 -9.23
C PRO A 198 -8.76 -8.89 -9.00
N THR A 199 -7.49 -9.13 -8.69
CA THR A 199 -6.47 -8.07 -8.69
C THR A 199 -6.34 -7.49 -10.10
N LEU A 200 -6.54 -6.18 -10.25
CA LEU A 200 -6.34 -5.45 -11.51
C LEU A 200 -5.17 -4.47 -11.37
N LEU A 201 -4.42 -4.31 -12.47
CA LEU A 201 -3.33 -3.35 -12.59
C LEU A 201 -3.69 -2.30 -13.65
N ALA A 202 -3.67 -1.03 -13.26
CA ALA A 202 -3.68 0.10 -14.17
C ALA A 202 -2.25 0.59 -14.39
N ALA A 203 -1.88 0.84 -15.64
CA ALA A 203 -0.58 1.41 -16.02
C ALA A 203 -0.78 2.61 -16.94
N PHE A 204 -0.15 3.73 -16.59
CA PHE A 204 -0.10 4.93 -17.40
C PHE A 204 1.19 5.00 -18.20
N CYS A 205 1.04 5.24 -19.50
CA CYS A 205 2.11 5.44 -20.48
C CYS A 205 1.94 6.83 -21.10
N PRO A 206 2.81 7.80 -20.82
CA PRO A 206 2.75 9.10 -21.47
C PRO A 206 3.14 8.98 -22.94
N ALA A 207 2.75 9.97 -23.73
CA ALA A 207 3.11 10.07 -25.13
C ALA A 207 4.64 10.13 -25.29
N THR A 208 5.20 9.24 -26.12
CA THR A 208 6.64 9.23 -26.44
C THR A 208 6.98 10.08 -27.65
N THR A 209 6.01 10.27 -28.55
CA THR A 209 6.13 11.01 -29.79
C THR A 209 4.83 11.77 -30.05
N THR A 210 4.88 12.80 -30.88
CA THR A 210 3.68 13.57 -31.29
C THR A 210 2.62 12.71 -31.99
N ALA A 211 3.00 11.56 -32.54
CA ALA A 211 2.10 10.64 -33.23
C ALA A 211 1.45 9.58 -32.33
N SER A 212 1.96 9.36 -31.10
CA SER A 212 1.46 8.33 -30.19
C SER A 212 0.76 8.98 -28.99
N PRO A 213 -0.53 8.71 -28.75
CA PRO A 213 -1.25 9.31 -27.63
C PRO A 213 -0.76 8.74 -26.29
N ALA A 214 -0.94 9.51 -25.22
CA ALA A 214 -0.80 8.99 -23.87
C ALA A 214 -1.94 7.99 -23.59
N MET A 215 -1.71 6.97 -22.76
CA MET A 215 -2.68 5.90 -22.51
C MET A 215 -2.69 5.45 -21.05
N VAL A 216 -3.87 5.11 -20.55
CA VAL A 216 -4.03 4.22 -19.38
C VAL A 216 -4.47 2.84 -19.89
N ARG A 217 -3.79 1.80 -19.44
CA ARG A 217 -4.02 0.40 -19.80
C ARG A 217 -4.34 -0.41 -18.55
N LEU A 218 -5.36 -1.27 -18.64
CA LEU A 218 -5.81 -2.13 -17.57
C LEU A 218 -5.49 -3.59 -17.88
N PHE A 219 -4.92 -4.28 -16.89
CA PHE A 219 -4.51 -5.67 -16.97
C PHE A 219 -5.14 -6.48 -15.84
N ARG A 220 -5.37 -7.76 -16.10
CA ARG A 220 -5.91 -8.74 -15.16
C ARG A 220 -5.33 -10.12 -15.44
N ASP A 221 -5.79 -11.12 -14.69
CA ASP A 221 -5.46 -12.53 -14.92
C ASP A 221 -3.95 -12.80 -14.93
N PHE A 222 -3.29 -12.34 -13.89
CA PHE A 222 -1.85 -12.52 -13.73
C PHE A 222 -1.44 -13.96 -13.44
N GLY A 223 -2.30 -14.99 -13.53
CA GLY A 223 -1.97 -16.43 -13.46
C GLY A 223 -1.16 -16.93 -12.26
N LYS A 224 -1.24 -18.22 -11.88
CA LYS A 224 -0.43 -18.70 -10.75
C LYS A 224 1.05 -18.85 -11.11
N ALA A 225 1.91 -18.81 -10.11
CA ALA A 225 3.34 -19.12 -10.27
C ALA A 225 3.49 -20.53 -10.86
N GLY A 226 4.23 -20.66 -11.97
CA GLY A 226 4.43 -21.95 -12.66
C GLY A 226 3.41 -22.30 -13.76
N GLU A 227 2.32 -21.54 -13.91
CA GLU A 227 1.43 -21.68 -15.06
C GLU A 227 2.02 -20.96 -16.28
N ASN A 228 2.21 -21.71 -17.37
CA ASN A 228 2.71 -21.18 -18.65
C ASN A 228 1.58 -20.48 -19.43
N LYS A 229 0.86 -19.59 -18.76
CA LYS A 229 -0.20 -18.77 -19.37
C LYS A 229 0.46 -17.53 -19.97
N VAL A 230 0.26 -17.32 -21.28
CA VAL A 230 0.66 -16.08 -21.95
C VAL A 230 -0.06 -14.92 -21.26
N LEU A 231 0.71 -13.93 -20.79
CA LEU A 231 0.13 -12.71 -20.22
C LEU A 231 -0.74 -12.04 -21.28
N GLN A 232 -2.00 -11.79 -20.95
CA GLN A 232 -2.94 -11.19 -21.89
C GLN A 232 -2.57 -9.73 -22.17
N GLN A 233 -2.88 -9.30 -23.40
CA GLN A 233 -2.95 -7.88 -23.77
C GLN A 233 -3.87 -7.12 -22.80
N PRO A 234 -3.71 -5.79 -22.65
CA PRO A 234 -4.59 -5.03 -21.79
C PRO A 234 -6.05 -5.26 -22.21
N PHE A 235 -6.90 -5.65 -21.25
CA PHE A 235 -8.31 -5.92 -21.55
C PHE A 235 -9.11 -4.62 -21.76
N MET A 236 -8.55 -3.48 -21.32
CA MET A 236 -9.11 -2.16 -21.55
C MET A 236 -7.99 -1.14 -21.69
N THR A 237 -8.14 -0.22 -22.66
CA THR A 237 -7.19 0.87 -22.91
C THR A 237 -7.95 2.16 -23.16
N LYS A 238 -7.57 3.23 -22.46
CA LYS A 238 -8.04 4.60 -22.70
C LYS A 238 -6.88 5.47 -23.19
N ALA A 239 -6.97 5.93 -24.43
CA ALA A 239 -6.04 6.91 -25.00
C ALA A 239 -6.49 8.36 -24.72
N PHE A 240 -5.52 9.26 -24.57
CA PHE A 240 -5.69 10.70 -24.40
C PHE A 240 -4.96 11.41 -25.54
N PHE A 241 -5.71 12.17 -26.34
CA PHE A 241 -5.17 12.89 -27.50
C PHE A 241 -4.61 14.27 -27.14
N SER A 242 -4.91 14.75 -25.93
CA SER A 242 -4.17 15.86 -25.30
C SER A 242 -2.85 15.34 -24.73
N ALA A 243 -1.79 16.13 -24.78
CA ALA A 243 -0.51 15.81 -24.14
C ALA A 243 -0.70 15.63 -22.63
N ALA A 244 -0.86 14.38 -22.18
CA ALA A 244 -0.92 14.04 -20.76
C ALA A 244 0.50 13.76 -20.27
N ALA A 245 0.98 14.61 -19.36
CA ALA A 245 2.28 14.45 -18.72
C ALA A 245 2.21 13.36 -17.63
N TRP A 246 1.12 13.33 -16.87
CA TRP A 246 0.86 12.34 -15.81
C TRP A 246 -0.64 12.24 -15.49
N VAL A 247 -1.02 11.30 -14.61
CA VAL A 247 -2.42 11.05 -14.25
C VAL A 247 -2.61 10.86 -12.75
N THR A 248 -3.77 11.23 -12.21
CA THR A 248 -4.22 10.73 -10.91
C THR A 248 -5.18 9.56 -11.14
N MET A 249 -4.83 8.40 -10.59
CA MET A 249 -5.65 7.18 -10.65
C MET A 249 -6.29 6.94 -9.28
N ARG A 250 -7.62 6.81 -9.23
CA ARG A 250 -8.36 6.48 -8.00
C ARG A 250 -9.37 5.38 -8.26
N TRP A 251 -9.09 4.21 -7.72
CA TRP A 251 -10.04 3.11 -7.65
C TRP A 251 -11.17 3.42 -6.67
N ASP A 252 -12.37 2.95 -6.97
CA ASP A 252 -13.42 2.85 -5.95
C ASP A 252 -13.03 1.78 -4.91
N GLY A 253 -13.68 1.78 -3.74
CA GLY A 253 -13.29 0.86 -2.66
C GLY A 253 -13.52 -0.64 -2.97
N MET A 254 -14.40 -0.93 -3.94
CA MET A 254 -14.58 -2.29 -4.47
C MET A 254 -13.58 -2.66 -5.57
N GLY A 255 -12.78 -1.72 -6.09
CA GLY A 255 -11.83 -1.96 -7.19
C GLY A 255 -12.48 -2.35 -8.53
N THR A 256 -13.72 -1.91 -8.73
CA THR A 256 -14.54 -2.19 -9.90
C THR A 256 -14.61 -1.02 -10.88
N ASP A 257 -14.34 0.20 -10.40
CA ASP A 257 -14.35 1.42 -11.19
C ASP A 257 -13.07 2.23 -10.91
N LEU A 258 -12.47 2.78 -11.96
CA LEU A 258 -11.25 3.59 -11.90
C LEU A 258 -11.52 4.99 -12.43
N LEU A 259 -11.28 6.01 -11.59
CA LEU A 259 -11.17 7.39 -12.04
C LEU A 259 -9.77 7.69 -12.52
N VAL A 260 -9.69 8.35 -13.68
CA VAL A 260 -8.45 8.85 -14.26
C VAL A 260 -8.60 10.35 -14.49
N LEU A 261 -7.89 11.14 -13.68
CA LEU A 261 -7.73 12.57 -13.88
C LEU A 261 -6.43 12.82 -14.65
N VAL A 262 -6.54 13.48 -15.79
CA VAL A 262 -5.41 13.77 -16.69
C VAL A 262 -4.80 15.13 -16.35
N HIS A 263 -3.48 15.20 -16.35
CA HIS A 263 -2.70 16.43 -16.14
C HIS A 263 -1.80 16.69 -17.34
N SER A 264 -1.95 17.85 -17.96
CA SER A 264 -1.13 18.24 -19.12
C SER A 264 0.18 18.93 -18.76
N SER A 265 0.24 19.57 -17.60
CA SER A 265 1.48 20.17 -17.10
C SER A 265 2.37 19.11 -16.44
N GLU A 266 3.68 19.28 -16.58
CA GLU A 266 4.64 18.48 -15.83
C GLU A 266 4.44 18.67 -14.32
N LEU A 267 4.73 17.64 -13.55
CA LEU A 267 4.67 17.70 -12.09
C LEU A 267 5.81 18.59 -11.59
N SER A 268 5.50 19.79 -11.12
CA SER A 268 6.51 20.74 -10.66
C SER A 268 6.92 20.51 -9.20
N ASP A 269 8.08 21.03 -8.80
CA ASP A 269 8.49 21.06 -7.38
C ASP A 269 7.47 21.82 -6.52
N ALA A 270 6.82 22.84 -7.08
CA ALA A 270 5.75 23.54 -6.39
C ALA A 270 4.51 22.66 -6.18
N ASP A 271 4.19 21.77 -7.11
CA ASP A 271 3.11 20.80 -6.95
C ASP A 271 3.45 19.72 -5.93
N MET A 272 4.71 19.27 -5.92
CA MET A 272 5.20 18.29 -4.94
C MET A 272 5.23 18.86 -3.52
N GLU A 273 5.61 20.12 -3.39
CA GLU A 273 5.60 20.88 -2.14
C GLU A 273 4.24 21.52 -1.82
N GLY A 274 3.18 21.18 -2.56
CA GLY A 274 1.81 21.71 -2.39
C GLY A 274 1.75 23.23 -2.25
N ARG A 275 2.62 23.94 -2.98
CA ARG A 275 2.72 25.41 -3.03
C ARG A 275 1.74 26.02 -4.03
N THR A 276 1.04 25.22 -4.83
CA THR A 276 0.12 25.72 -5.86
C THR A 276 -1.25 26.03 -5.26
N LEU A 277 -1.59 27.32 -5.16
CA LEU A 277 -2.93 27.83 -4.82
C LEU A 277 -4.03 27.27 -5.75
N HIS A 278 -3.66 26.99 -7.00
CA HIS A 278 -4.51 26.38 -8.01
C HIS A 278 -4.46 24.85 -8.02
N GLY A 279 -3.77 24.22 -7.07
CA GLY A 279 -3.58 22.76 -7.01
C GLY A 279 -2.95 22.17 -8.29
N GLN A 280 -2.88 20.84 -8.31
CA GLN A 280 -2.50 20.06 -9.49
C GLN A 280 -3.71 19.96 -10.43
N GLY A 281 -4.16 21.08 -10.98
CA GLY A 281 -5.38 21.13 -11.76
C GLY A 281 -5.39 20.19 -12.96
N GLY A 282 -6.28 19.18 -12.97
CA GLY A 282 -6.44 18.28 -14.10
C GLY A 282 -7.33 18.88 -15.19
N ASN A 283 -7.13 18.45 -16.44
CA ASN A 283 -7.82 18.98 -17.63
C ASN A 283 -8.77 17.98 -18.30
N GLY A 284 -8.95 16.80 -17.71
CA GLY A 284 -9.90 15.80 -18.18
C GLY A 284 -10.12 14.71 -17.16
N LEU A 285 -11.39 14.38 -16.89
CA LEU A 285 -11.77 13.32 -15.94
C LEU A 285 -12.53 12.21 -16.65
N PHE A 286 -11.97 11.01 -16.57
CA PHE A 286 -12.50 9.81 -17.19
C PHE A 286 -12.83 8.76 -16.13
N LEU A 287 -13.91 8.02 -16.37
CA LEU A 287 -14.34 6.89 -15.57
C LEU A 287 -14.18 5.61 -16.41
N LEU A 288 -13.39 4.67 -15.92
CA LEU A 288 -13.16 3.35 -16.51
C LEU A 288 -13.88 2.30 -15.63
N ARG A 289 -14.89 1.64 -16.19
CA ARG A 289 -15.79 0.68 -15.53
C ARG A 289 -15.39 -0.73 -15.93
N THR A 290 -14.73 -1.48 -15.05
CA THR A 290 -13.99 -2.70 -15.43
C THR A 290 -14.87 -3.89 -15.79
N ASP A 291 -16.11 -3.91 -15.27
CA ASP A 291 -17.08 -4.98 -15.49
C ASP A 291 -18.11 -4.65 -16.60
N GLU A 292 -18.15 -3.41 -17.10
CA GLU A 292 -19.12 -3.01 -18.11
C GLU A 292 -18.62 -3.28 -19.52
N VAL A 293 -19.41 -4.01 -20.31
CA VAL A 293 -19.02 -4.42 -21.68
C VAL A 293 -19.37 -3.34 -22.72
N ASN A 294 -20.52 -2.67 -22.57
CA ASN A 294 -21.07 -1.82 -23.62
C ASN A 294 -20.47 -0.41 -23.63
N GLU A 295 -20.30 0.19 -22.45
CA GLU A 295 -19.74 1.55 -22.31
C GLU A 295 -18.70 1.60 -21.17
N PRO A 296 -17.61 0.83 -21.25
CA PRO A 296 -16.62 0.75 -20.16
C PRO A 296 -15.96 2.10 -19.84
N ILE A 297 -16.09 3.11 -20.69
CA ILE A 297 -15.38 4.39 -20.53
C ILE A 297 -16.38 5.53 -20.68
N ALA A 298 -16.46 6.38 -19.65
CA ALA A 298 -17.23 7.62 -19.70
C ALA A 298 -16.29 8.83 -19.50
N SER A 299 -16.47 9.85 -20.33
CA SER A 299 -15.86 11.17 -20.10
C SER A 299 -16.80 11.95 -19.19
N LEU A 300 -16.39 12.19 -17.95
CA LEU A 300 -17.22 12.94 -17.00
C LEU A 300 -17.11 14.45 -17.24
N TYR A 301 -15.93 14.89 -17.68
CA TYR A 301 -15.61 16.29 -17.91
C TYR A 301 -14.69 16.44 -19.12
N GLY A 302 -15.00 17.42 -19.98
CA GLY A 302 -14.21 17.79 -21.15
C GLY A 302 -13.05 18.72 -20.81
N THR A 303 -12.40 19.26 -21.85
CA THR A 303 -11.22 20.15 -21.75
C THR A 303 -11.49 21.53 -21.14
N ASP A 304 -12.76 21.84 -20.88
CA ASP A 304 -13.18 23.17 -20.44
C ASP A 304 -13.22 23.23 -18.91
N GLY A 305 -12.08 23.62 -18.34
CA GLY A 305 -11.96 23.96 -16.93
C GLY A 305 -10.97 23.08 -16.17
N VAL A 306 -10.43 23.65 -15.10
CA VAL A 306 -9.48 22.99 -14.21
C VAL A 306 -10.24 22.17 -13.17
N ILE A 307 -9.88 20.91 -12.97
CA ILE A 307 -10.38 20.05 -11.90
C ILE A 307 -9.35 20.01 -10.79
N PHE A 308 -9.69 20.57 -9.63
CA PHE A 308 -8.77 20.66 -8.49
C PHE A 308 -8.66 19.34 -7.71
N ASP A 309 -9.78 18.66 -7.48
CA ASP A 309 -9.81 17.38 -6.78
C ASP A 309 -11.08 16.59 -7.14
N VAL A 310 -11.01 15.27 -7.03
CA VAL A 310 -12.12 14.35 -7.28
C VAL A 310 -12.05 13.16 -6.35
N GLN A 311 -13.06 12.94 -5.51
CA GLN A 311 -13.06 11.85 -4.54
C GLN A 311 -14.28 10.96 -4.71
N TRP A 312 -14.07 9.64 -4.73
CA TRP A 312 -15.13 8.66 -4.54
C TRP A 312 -15.80 8.88 -3.18
N CYS A 313 -17.13 8.76 -3.14
CA CYS A 313 -17.83 8.60 -1.89
C CYS A 313 -17.45 7.24 -1.27
N PRO A 314 -17.02 7.19 -0.01
CA PRO A 314 -16.73 5.93 0.69
C PRO A 314 -17.97 5.07 0.96
N ASP A 315 -19.20 5.61 0.85
CA ASP A 315 -20.41 4.81 1.03
C ASP A 315 -20.60 3.87 -0.16
N GLU A 316 -20.27 2.60 0.04
CA GLU A 316 -20.26 1.57 -1.00
C GLU A 316 -21.63 0.93 -1.20
N ARG A 317 -22.66 1.73 -1.47
CA ARG A 317 -23.93 1.16 -1.94
C ARG A 317 -23.70 0.52 -3.30
N ALA A 318 -23.83 -0.80 -3.37
CA ALA A 318 -23.43 -1.60 -4.53
C ALA A 318 -24.04 -1.13 -5.86
N GLU A 319 -25.25 -0.58 -5.83
CA GLU A 319 -25.98 -0.18 -7.04
C GLU A 319 -25.72 1.25 -7.49
N MET A 320 -25.40 2.17 -6.58
CA MET A 320 -25.28 3.60 -6.88
C MET A 320 -23.91 4.10 -6.44
N LYS A 321 -23.10 4.48 -7.42
CA LYS A 321 -21.78 5.05 -7.19
C LYS A 321 -21.90 6.57 -7.24
N SER A 322 -21.20 7.23 -6.32
CA SER A 322 -21.18 8.69 -6.23
C SER A 322 -19.76 9.18 -6.01
N LEU A 323 -19.46 10.35 -6.56
CA LEU A 323 -18.19 11.03 -6.41
C LEU A 323 -18.44 12.54 -6.30
N VAL A 324 -17.52 13.25 -5.67
CA VAL A 324 -17.55 14.72 -5.60
C VAL A 324 -16.42 15.26 -6.44
N VAL A 325 -16.72 16.27 -7.26
CA VAL A 325 -15.77 16.97 -8.12
C VAL A 325 -15.69 18.43 -7.72
N LEU A 326 -14.47 18.94 -7.66
CA LEU A 326 -14.16 20.35 -7.44
C LEU A 326 -13.55 20.93 -8.72
N GLU A 327 -14.25 21.81 -9.41
CA GLU A 327 -13.91 22.20 -10.79
C GLU A 327 -14.16 23.68 -11.13
N GLY A 328 -13.53 24.15 -12.21
CA GLY A 328 -13.74 25.46 -12.81
C GLY A 328 -12.88 26.58 -12.20
N PRO A 329 -13.16 27.86 -12.51
CA PRO A 329 -12.42 28.98 -11.92
C PRO A 329 -12.69 29.09 -10.42
N GLN A 330 -11.71 29.56 -9.65
CA GLN A 330 -11.90 29.87 -8.23
C GLN A 330 -12.85 31.06 -8.06
N PRO A 331 -13.84 31.02 -7.14
CA PRO A 331 -14.23 29.91 -6.27
C PRO A 331 -14.76 28.69 -7.03
N ALA A 332 -14.16 27.53 -6.84
CA ALA A 332 -14.47 26.33 -7.62
C ALA A 332 -15.91 25.83 -7.38
N MET A 333 -16.54 25.31 -8.43
CA MET A 333 -17.84 24.64 -8.35
C MET A 333 -17.66 23.27 -7.71
N VAL A 334 -18.52 22.96 -6.74
CA VAL A 334 -18.63 21.64 -6.14
C VAL A 334 -19.82 20.94 -6.73
N SER A 335 -19.58 19.77 -7.33
CA SER A 335 -20.62 18.95 -7.93
C SER A 335 -20.57 17.53 -7.39
N ILE A 336 -21.72 16.96 -7.10
CA ILE A 336 -21.86 15.51 -6.87
C ILE A 336 -22.25 14.89 -8.20
N VAL A 337 -21.48 13.89 -8.64
CA VAL A 337 -21.82 13.06 -9.79
C VAL A 337 -22.16 11.68 -9.27
N SER A 338 -23.29 11.15 -9.70
CA SER A 338 -23.74 9.81 -9.34
C SER A 338 -24.21 9.04 -10.56
N TYR A 339 -24.02 7.74 -10.56
CA TYR A 339 -24.51 6.86 -11.63
C TYR A 339 -24.90 5.51 -11.05
N ARG A 340 -25.73 4.80 -11.81
CA ARG A 340 -26.09 3.40 -11.55
C ARG A 340 -25.46 2.55 -12.64
N ARG A 341 -24.75 1.49 -12.25
CA ARG A 341 -24.17 0.54 -13.21
C ARG A 341 -25.23 -0.04 -14.14
N GLY A 342 -24.86 -0.22 -15.41
CA GLY A 342 -25.77 -0.71 -16.46
C GLY A 342 -26.86 0.29 -16.90
N LYS A 343 -26.91 1.49 -16.31
CA LYS A 343 -27.68 2.63 -16.82
C LYS A 343 -26.69 3.70 -17.28
N GLY A 344 -26.83 4.17 -18.52
CA GLY A 344 -25.92 5.18 -19.10
C GLY A 344 -26.11 6.60 -18.54
N GLU A 345 -27.09 6.82 -17.66
CA GLU A 345 -27.40 8.15 -17.14
C GLU A 345 -26.52 8.51 -15.94
N LEU A 346 -25.73 9.57 -16.12
CA LEU A 346 -25.01 10.27 -15.06
C LEU A 346 -25.90 11.38 -14.51
N ASN A 347 -26.14 11.37 -13.19
CA ASN A 347 -26.84 12.43 -12.50
C ASN A 347 -25.83 13.37 -11.83
N LYS A 348 -25.87 14.65 -12.18
CA LYS A 348 -25.00 15.70 -11.63
C LYS A 348 -25.81 16.72 -10.84
N ILE A 349 -25.41 16.93 -9.59
CA ILE A 349 -25.99 17.92 -8.68
C ILE A 349 -24.92 18.95 -8.34
N ASN A 350 -25.17 20.21 -8.67
CA ASN A 350 -24.29 21.31 -8.30
C ASN A 350 -24.65 21.78 -6.88
N LEU A 351 -23.67 21.76 -5.97
CA LEU A 351 -23.83 22.26 -4.61
C LEU A 351 -23.54 23.76 -4.51
N GLY A 352 -22.90 24.33 -5.52
CA GLY A 352 -22.50 25.74 -5.56
C GLY A 352 -21.00 25.93 -5.46
N ARG A 353 -20.60 27.18 -5.22
CA ARG A 353 -19.20 27.61 -5.12
C ARG A 353 -18.90 28.05 -3.70
N PHE A 354 -17.82 27.55 -3.10
CA PHE A 354 -17.55 27.71 -1.66
C PHE A 354 -16.15 28.27 -1.40
N GLY A 355 -15.95 29.56 -1.69
CA GLY A 355 -14.67 30.23 -1.47
C GLY A 355 -13.49 29.59 -2.23
N VAL A 356 -12.26 30.01 -1.89
CA VAL A 356 -11.06 29.38 -2.45
C VAL A 356 -10.85 28.05 -1.75
N ARG A 357 -11.04 26.94 -2.47
CA ARG A 357 -10.87 25.57 -1.98
C ARG A 357 -10.24 24.72 -3.09
N ASN A 358 -9.37 23.78 -2.71
CA ASN A 358 -8.64 22.95 -3.67
C ASN A 358 -8.54 21.47 -3.26
N CYS A 359 -9.14 21.07 -2.13
CA CYS A 359 -9.03 19.70 -1.61
C CYS A 359 -10.35 19.21 -0.99
N LEU A 360 -10.71 17.97 -1.33
CA LEU A 360 -11.86 17.22 -0.84
C LEU A 360 -11.42 16.12 0.13
N ARG A 361 -12.09 16.00 1.28
CA ARG A 361 -11.89 14.89 2.23
C ARG A 361 -13.21 14.38 2.76
N TRP A 362 -13.46 13.09 2.60
CA TRP A 362 -14.61 12.41 3.19
C TRP A 362 -14.35 12.01 4.63
N ASP A 363 -15.41 11.98 5.44
CA ASP A 363 -15.39 11.20 6.67
C ASP A 363 -15.38 9.69 6.34
N GLY A 364 -14.88 8.87 7.26
CA GLY A 364 -14.72 7.43 7.04
C GLY A 364 -16.04 6.67 6.79
N HIS A 365 -17.19 7.24 7.14
CA HIS A 365 -18.51 6.65 6.89
C HIS A 365 -19.18 7.20 5.61
N GLY A 366 -18.54 8.13 4.89
CA GLY A 366 -19.05 8.69 3.64
C GLY A 366 -20.33 9.51 3.78
N ARG A 367 -20.67 10.00 4.99
CA ARG A 367 -21.91 10.78 5.23
C ARG A 367 -21.73 12.27 4.93
N SER A 368 -20.50 12.74 4.99
CA SER A 368 -20.10 14.14 4.94
C SER A 368 -18.70 14.25 4.33
N PHE A 369 -18.44 15.38 3.70
CA PHE A 369 -17.10 15.73 3.25
C PHE A 369 -16.77 17.17 3.62
N CYS A 370 -15.49 17.43 3.80
CA CYS A 370 -14.94 18.74 4.07
C CYS A 370 -14.25 19.28 2.82
N LEU A 371 -14.50 20.56 2.56
CA LEU A 371 -13.77 21.36 1.58
C LEU A 371 -12.71 22.15 2.32
N ARG A 372 -11.45 22.02 1.92
CA ARG A 372 -10.35 22.77 2.53
C ARG A 372 -9.44 23.41 1.49
N VAL A 373 -8.69 24.40 1.95
CA VAL A 373 -7.45 24.83 1.30
C VAL A 373 -6.34 23.96 1.85
N GLN A 374 -5.63 23.28 0.96
CA GLN A 374 -4.38 22.62 1.28
C GLN A 374 -3.26 23.40 0.60
N SER A 375 -2.44 24.04 1.42
CA SER A 375 -1.09 24.51 1.09
C SER A 375 -0.14 23.78 2.04
N LEU A 376 0.97 23.24 1.52
CA LEU A 376 1.95 22.49 2.31
C LEU A 376 2.92 23.43 3.05
N ARG A 377 2.90 24.74 2.77
CA ARG A 377 3.23 25.71 3.82
C ARG A 377 2.08 25.64 4.82
N GLY A 378 2.39 25.17 6.02
CA GLY A 378 1.47 25.17 7.15
C GLY A 378 0.69 26.48 7.18
N ALA A 379 -0.55 26.42 7.67
CA ALA A 379 -1.37 27.58 7.93
C ALA A 379 -0.59 28.61 8.78
N GLY A 380 0.25 29.41 8.14
CA GLY A 380 0.34 30.82 8.45
C GLY A 380 -1.07 31.28 8.19
N VAL A 381 -1.75 31.58 9.28
CA VAL A 381 -2.92 32.44 9.33
C VAL A 381 -2.61 33.61 8.39
N SER A 382 -2.99 33.50 7.12
CA SER A 382 -3.12 34.68 6.28
C SER A 382 -4.35 35.34 6.83
N SER A 383 -4.17 36.49 7.46
CA SER A 383 -5.22 37.39 7.94
C SER A 383 -6.15 37.92 6.83
N GLU A 384 -6.19 37.25 5.67
CA GLU A 384 -6.96 37.61 4.48
C GLU A 384 -7.88 36.45 4.03
N ALA A 385 -8.09 35.44 4.87
CA ALA A 385 -9.00 34.33 4.60
C ALA A 385 -9.98 34.08 5.76
N ASP A 386 -10.56 35.16 6.27
CA ASP A 386 -11.87 35.15 6.95
C ASP A 386 -12.95 35.63 5.98
#